data_AF-A0A224Z2V7-F1
#
_entry.id   AF-A0A224Z2V7-F1
#
_cell.length_a   1.000
_cell.length_b   1.000
_cell.length_c   1.000
_cell.angle_alpha   90.00
_cell.angle_beta   90.00
_cell.angle_gamma   90.00
#
_symmetry.space_group_name_H-M   'P 1'
#
loop_
_entity.id
_entity.type
_entity.pdbx_description
1 polymer ?
#
loop_
_entity_poly.entity_id
_entity_poly.type
_entity_poly.pdbx_seq_one_letter_code
_entity_poly.pdbx_strand_id
1 'polypeptide(L)'
;MKSMIGSTFYRLNDRQLFAFDCQLLRTYTSKMAALTSRARSTLSKCFQNRQGSVVNVVQSSRGASTKPRRSLGLLRDHHWRVAAGLPRRWNETPAFADAPDWTFNDGRPTPLIGCQKKRYLQQLEYCTTIVKYLKEINEAQETTVHVAQEEEEIKKRVASGKFKQKGISELKIHQPTQAKKTAET
;
A
#
# COMPACT_ATOMS: atom_id res chain seq x y z
N MET A 1 28.47 50.71 -8.36
CA MET A 1 27.37 50.11 -7.57
C MET A 1 26.09 50.08 -8.40
N LYS A 2 25.88 49.03 -9.21
CA LYS A 2 24.59 48.70 -9.84
C LYS A 2 24.51 47.17 -9.90
N SER A 3 23.48 46.64 -9.26
CA SER A 3 23.12 45.23 -9.15
C SER A 3 22.56 44.69 -10.46
N MET A 4 23.07 43.55 -10.94
CA MET A 4 22.37 42.70 -11.89
C MET A 4 22.69 41.24 -11.56
N ILE A 5 21.87 40.65 -10.68
CA ILE A 5 21.77 39.20 -10.52
C ILE A 5 20.52 38.80 -11.29
N GLY A 6 20.72 38.39 -12.54
CA GLY A 6 19.67 37.81 -13.37
C GLY A 6 19.36 36.39 -12.87
N SER A 7 18.18 36.23 -12.27
CA SER A 7 17.60 34.94 -11.92
C SER A 7 17.17 34.21 -13.20
N THR A 8 17.94 33.22 -13.62
CA THR A 8 17.57 32.28 -14.69
C THR A 8 16.50 31.33 -14.17
N PHE A 9 15.27 31.61 -14.57
CA PHE A 9 14.07 30.81 -14.32
C PHE A 9 14.06 29.60 -15.28
N TYR A 10 14.44 28.41 -14.82
CA TYR A 10 14.30 27.19 -15.61
C TYR A 10 12.82 26.77 -15.63
N ARG A 11 12.19 26.95 -16.79
CA ARG A 11 10.85 26.44 -17.12
C ARG A 11 11.02 25.15 -17.92
N LEU A 12 11.09 24.00 -17.25
CA LEU A 12 11.08 22.69 -17.91
C LEU A 12 9.63 22.25 -18.12
N ASN A 13 9.19 22.36 -19.38
CA ASN A 13 8.03 21.65 -19.90
C ASN A 13 8.47 20.24 -20.27
N ASP A 14 8.11 19.24 -19.46
CA ASP A 14 8.20 17.83 -19.86
C ASP A 14 6.80 17.19 -19.76
N ARG A 15 5.98 17.49 -20.78
CA ARG A 15 4.98 16.54 -21.27
C ARG A 15 5.76 15.57 -22.15
N GLN A 16 6.11 14.39 -21.65
CA GLN A 16 6.31 13.13 -22.36
C GLN A 16 6.77 12.09 -21.33
N LEU A 17 6.34 10.84 -21.50
CA LEU A 17 6.58 9.67 -20.64
C LEU A 17 5.62 9.52 -19.45
N PHE A 18 4.49 8.86 -19.69
CA PHE A 18 4.02 7.72 -18.88
C PHE A 18 2.79 7.10 -19.55
N ALA A 19 3.00 6.54 -20.75
CA ALA A 19 2.13 5.50 -21.26
C ALA A 19 2.66 4.17 -20.69
N PHE A 20 2.27 3.84 -19.46
CA PHE A 20 2.47 2.49 -18.93
C PHE A 20 1.46 1.57 -19.62
N ASP A 21 1.97 0.57 -20.34
CA ASP A 21 1.18 -0.46 -21.00
C ASP A 21 0.18 -1.14 -20.06
N CYS A 22 -1.10 -0.87 -20.26
CA CYS A 22 -2.24 -1.45 -19.52
C CYS A 22 -2.34 -2.98 -19.61
N GLN A 23 -1.53 -3.64 -20.44
CA GLN A 23 -1.55 -5.08 -20.63
C GLN A 23 -0.80 -5.84 -19.52
N LEU A 24 0.27 -5.26 -18.96
CA LEU A 24 1.06 -5.92 -17.90
C LEU A 24 0.31 -5.97 -16.56
N LEU A 25 -0.45 -4.91 -16.24
CA LEU A 25 -1.27 -4.82 -15.03
C LEU A 25 -2.46 -5.80 -15.02
N ARG A 26 -3.00 -6.19 -16.19
CA ARG A 26 -4.10 -7.17 -16.29
C ARG A 26 -3.67 -8.61 -16.06
N THR A 27 -2.43 -8.97 -16.42
CA THR A 27 -1.92 -10.34 -16.20
C THR A 27 -1.46 -10.54 -14.75
N TYR A 28 -0.99 -9.48 -14.09
CA TYR A 28 -0.58 -9.53 -12.68
C TYR A 28 -1.77 -9.73 -11.73
N THR A 29 -2.90 -9.05 -11.97
CA THR A 29 -4.10 -9.18 -11.13
C THR A 29 -4.79 -10.55 -11.27
N SER A 30 -4.77 -11.13 -12.47
CA SER A 30 -5.29 -12.48 -12.74
C SER A 30 -4.56 -13.58 -11.94
N LYS A 31 -3.22 -13.51 -11.86
CA LYS A 31 -2.42 -14.50 -11.12
C LYS A 31 -2.57 -14.38 -9.61
N MET A 32 -2.70 -13.16 -9.08
CA MET A 32 -2.92 -12.93 -7.64
C MET A 32 -4.31 -13.41 -7.18
N ALA A 33 -5.35 -13.28 -8.02
CA ALA A 33 -6.67 -13.81 -7.70
C ALA A 33 -6.70 -15.35 -7.59
N ALA A 34 -5.94 -16.06 -8.43
CA ALA A 34 -5.89 -17.53 -8.42
C ALA A 34 -5.18 -18.13 -7.19
N LEU A 35 -4.26 -17.39 -6.56
CA LEU A 35 -3.56 -17.84 -5.34
C LEU A 35 -4.44 -17.68 -4.09
N THR A 36 -5.34 -16.69 -4.07
CA THR A 36 -6.22 -16.44 -2.90
C THR A 36 -7.41 -17.40 -2.79
N SER A 37 -7.84 -18.04 -3.88
CA SER A 37 -8.92 -19.03 -3.83
C SER A 37 -8.45 -20.38 -3.26
N ARG A 38 -7.18 -20.73 -3.44
CA ARG A 38 -6.59 -22.01 -2.99
C ARG A 38 -6.26 -22.04 -1.49
N ALA A 39 -6.09 -20.87 -0.86
CA ALA A 39 -5.79 -20.75 0.57
C ALA A 39 -7.03 -20.71 1.49
N ARG A 40 -8.24 -20.56 0.94
CA ARG A 40 -9.49 -20.50 1.74
C ARG A 40 -10.07 -21.86 2.13
N SER A 41 -9.66 -22.97 1.51
CA SER A 41 -10.26 -24.29 1.77
C SER A 41 -9.63 -25.07 2.93
N THR A 42 -8.43 -24.71 3.39
CA THR A 42 -7.68 -25.50 4.40
C THR A 42 -7.69 -24.91 5.81
N LEU A 43 -8.09 -23.65 5.99
CA LEU A 43 -8.09 -22.98 7.31
C LEU A 43 -9.47 -22.91 8.00
N SER A 44 -10.54 -23.36 7.36
CA SER A 44 -11.91 -23.28 7.91
C SER A 44 -12.28 -24.39 8.91
N LYS A 45 -11.40 -25.37 9.19
CA LYS A 45 -11.74 -26.55 10.02
C LYS A 45 -11.11 -26.58 11.42
N CYS A 46 -10.34 -25.59 11.83
CA CYS A 46 -9.58 -25.66 13.09
C CYS A 46 -9.89 -24.59 14.14
N PHE A 47 -10.94 -23.77 13.98
CA PHE A 47 -11.19 -22.67 14.92
C PHE A 47 -12.66 -22.54 15.34
N GLN A 48 -13.21 -23.58 15.99
CA GLN A 48 -14.61 -23.57 16.42
C GLN A 48 -14.90 -24.12 17.82
N ASN A 49 -13.93 -24.30 18.70
CA ASN A 49 -14.24 -24.71 20.07
C ASN A 49 -13.33 -24.03 21.11
N ARG A 50 -13.76 -22.85 21.59
CA ARG A 50 -13.49 -22.34 22.95
C ARG A 50 -14.24 -21.03 23.16
N GLN A 51 -14.60 -20.78 24.43
CA GLN A 51 -15.43 -19.70 24.99
C GLN A 51 -16.94 -19.98 24.79
N GLY A 52 -17.78 -20.28 25.79
CA GLY A 52 -17.81 -19.93 27.21
C GLY A 52 -19.25 -19.45 27.49
N SER A 53 -19.98 -20.13 28.38
CA SER A 53 -21.39 -19.82 28.65
C SER A 53 -21.54 -18.48 29.36
N VAL A 54 -22.07 -17.48 28.66
CA VAL A 54 -22.46 -16.20 29.25
C VAL A 54 -23.96 -16.21 29.50
N VAL A 55 -24.32 -16.00 30.76
CA VAL A 55 -25.68 -15.91 31.28
C VAL A 55 -26.44 -14.80 30.54
N ASN A 56 -27.61 -15.12 29.99
CA ASN A 56 -28.52 -14.15 29.38
C ASN A 56 -29.07 -13.21 30.46
N VAL A 57 -28.48 -12.02 30.60
CA VAL A 57 -29.10 -10.90 31.30
C VAL A 57 -30.09 -10.25 30.35
N VAL A 58 -31.38 -10.51 30.57
CA VAL A 58 -32.49 -9.81 29.92
C VAL A 58 -32.38 -8.32 30.22
N GLN A 59 -31.94 -7.53 29.24
CA GLN A 59 -32.05 -6.08 29.34
C GLN A 59 -33.49 -5.67 29.01
N SER A 60 -34.16 -5.12 30.02
CA SER A 60 -35.45 -4.44 29.96
C SER A 60 -35.46 -3.39 28.85
N SER A 61 -36.36 -3.56 27.88
CA SER A 61 -36.60 -2.66 26.76
C SER A 61 -37.26 -1.37 27.25
N ARG A 62 -36.46 -0.36 27.60
CA ARG A 62 -36.96 1.01 27.77
C ARG A 62 -37.31 1.58 26.39
N GLY A 63 -38.60 1.54 26.05
CA GLY A 63 -39.28 2.43 25.10
C GLY A 63 -38.54 2.76 23.80
N ALA A 64 -38.56 1.83 22.84
CA ALA A 64 -38.17 2.13 21.47
C ALA A 64 -39.16 3.14 20.86
N SER A 65 -38.73 4.37 20.65
CA SER A 65 -39.45 5.35 19.83
C SER A 65 -39.53 4.80 18.40
N THR A 66 -40.70 4.30 18.01
CA THR A 66 -40.98 3.71 16.68
C THR A 66 -41.22 4.76 15.59
N LYS A 67 -40.90 6.03 15.85
CA LYS A 67 -40.88 7.02 14.78
C LYS A 67 -39.56 6.83 14.02
N PRO A 68 -39.57 6.43 12.73
CA PRO A 68 -38.36 6.58 11.93
C PRO A 68 -37.98 8.05 12.07
N ARG A 69 -36.79 8.32 12.64
CA ARG A 69 -36.21 9.66 12.57
C ARG A 69 -36.25 9.98 11.08
N ARG A 70 -37.16 10.88 10.67
CA ARG A 70 -37.16 11.41 9.32
C ARG A 70 -35.73 11.87 9.12
N SER A 71 -35.00 11.15 8.28
CA SER A 71 -33.73 11.59 7.74
C SER A 71 -34.09 12.83 6.94
N LEU A 72 -34.22 13.96 7.64
CA LEU A 72 -34.19 15.28 7.04
C LEU A 72 -32.86 15.31 6.32
N GLY A 73 -32.96 15.01 5.03
CA GLY A 73 -31.85 14.83 4.14
C GLY A 73 -30.97 16.04 4.23
N LEU A 74 -29.69 15.77 4.38
CA LEU A 74 -28.72 16.20 3.38
C LEU A 74 -27.62 15.14 3.44
N LEU A 75 -27.85 14.01 2.77
CA LEU A 75 -26.79 13.45 1.93
C LEU A 75 -26.51 14.53 0.87
N ARG A 76 -25.83 15.61 1.29
CA ARG A 76 -25.16 16.49 0.36
C ARG A 76 -24.05 15.60 -0.17
N ASP A 77 -24.18 15.16 -1.41
CA ASP A 77 -23.08 14.46 -2.05
C ASP A 77 -21.92 15.46 -2.11
N HIS A 78 -21.03 15.37 -1.11
CA HIS A 78 -19.83 16.19 -0.99
C HIS A 78 -18.76 15.70 -1.98
N HIS A 79 -19.17 15.10 -3.10
CA HIS A 79 -18.30 14.57 -4.14
C HIS A 79 -17.40 15.67 -4.69
N TRP A 80 -17.90 16.90 -4.82
CA TRP A 80 -17.11 18.05 -5.26
C TRP A 80 -16.00 18.41 -4.27
N ARG A 81 -16.22 18.26 -2.96
CA ARG A 81 -15.19 18.51 -1.94
C ARG A 81 -14.07 17.49 -2.06
N VAL A 82 -14.44 16.22 -2.09
CA VAL A 82 -13.47 15.11 -2.24
C VAL A 82 -12.70 15.24 -3.55
N ALA A 83 -13.39 15.56 -4.65
CA ALA A 83 -12.76 15.81 -5.96
C ALA A 83 -11.82 17.03 -5.94
N ALA A 84 -12.12 18.06 -5.14
CA ALA A 84 -11.26 19.21 -4.91
C ALA A 84 -10.15 18.96 -3.87
N GLY A 85 -10.01 17.75 -3.33
CA GLY A 85 -9.02 17.42 -2.30
C GLY A 85 -9.36 17.92 -0.89
N LEU A 86 -10.59 18.36 -0.66
CA LEU A 86 -11.09 18.78 0.66
C LEU A 86 -11.72 17.61 1.42
N PRO A 87 -11.75 17.66 2.76
CA PRO A 87 -12.40 16.63 3.53
C PRO A 87 -13.91 16.59 3.27
N ARG A 88 -14.46 15.38 3.42
CA ARG A 88 -15.86 15.08 3.10
C ARG A 88 -16.80 15.96 3.92
N ARG A 89 -16.53 16.12 5.22
CA ARG A 89 -17.27 17.05 6.07
C ARG A 89 -16.54 18.37 6.19
N TRP A 90 -17.29 19.46 6.26
CA TRP A 90 -16.71 20.79 6.38
C TRP A 90 -15.93 20.98 7.69
N ASN A 91 -16.42 20.38 8.77
CA ASN A 91 -15.84 20.47 10.12
C ASN A 91 -14.54 19.66 10.29
N GLU A 92 -14.18 18.84 9.31
CA GLU A 92 -12.91 18.10 9.27
C GLU A 92 -11.81 18.92 8.57
N THR A 93 -12.12 20.11 8.07
CA THR A 93 -11.13 20.99 7.44
C THR A 93 -10.14 21.48 8.50
N PRO A 94 -8.80 21.36 8.31
CA PRO A 94 -7.81 21.72 9.33
C PRO A 94 -7.95 23.16 9.83
N ALA A 95 -8.23 24.10 8.91
CA ALA A 95 -8.44 25.50 9.24
C ALA A 95 -9.63 25.75 10.18
N PHE A 96 -10.65 24.89 10.15
CA PHE A 96 -11.79 24.99 11.07
C PHE A 96 -11.60 24.14 12.32
N ALA A 97 -11.02 22.95 12.18
CA ALA A 97 -10.89 22.01 13.29
C ALA A 97 -9.78 22.41 14.27
N ASP A 98 -8.64 22.87 13.76
CA ASP A 98 -7.41 23.02 14.53
C ASP A 98 -7.05 24.48 14.83
N ALA A 99 -7.70 25.44 14.17
CA ALA A 99 -7.59 26.85 14.55
C ALA A 99 -8.23 27.11 15.93
N PRO A 100 -7.71 28.06 16.71
CA PRO A 100 -8.32 28.45 17.97
C PRO A 100 -9.58 29.29 17.73
N ASP A 101 -10.66 28.99 18.45
CA ASP A 101 -11.94 29.71 18.34
C ASP A 101 -11.87 31.16 18.87
N TRP A 102 -10.89 31.45 19.72
CA TRP A 102 -10.64 32.75 20.35
C TRP A 102 -9.17 32.88 20.70
N THR A 103 -8.71 34.11 20.94
CA THR A 103 -7.33 34.43 21.39
C THR A 103 -7.39 35.51 22.47
N PHE A 104 -6.37 35.60 23.32
CA PHE A 104 -6.27 36.69 24.29
C PHE A 104 -6.02 38.03 23.59
N ASN A 105 -6.55 39.13 24.12
CA ASN A 105 -6.30 40.48 23.59
C ASN A 105 -4.81 40.84 23.61
N ASP A 106 -4.05 40.26 24.54
CA ASP A 106 -2.60 40.41 24.64
C ASP A 106 -1.83 39.68 23.52
N GLY A 107 -2.52 38.94 22.65
CA GLY A 107 -1.90 38.13 21.58
C GLY A 107 -1.29 36.82 22.06
N ARG A 108 -1.49 36.43 23.33
CA ARG A 108 -1.05 35.14 23.85
C ARG A 108 -1.79 34.00 23.13
N PRO A 109 -1.12 32.88 22.85
CA PRO A 109 -1.76 31.73 22.21
C PRO A 109 -2.76 31.06 23.16
N THR A 110 -3.82 30.52 22.58
CA THR A 110 -4.86 29.80 23.30
C THR A 110 -4.36 28.43 23.71
N PRO A 111 -4.58 28.00 24.98
CA PRO A 111 -4.20 26.66 25.40
C PRO A 111 -4.97 25.61 24.60
N LEU A 112 -4.32 24.47 24.36
CA LEU A 112 -4.86 23.41 23.52
C LEU A 112 -6.11 22.76 24.14
N ILE A 113 -7.22 22.74 23.40
CA ILE A 113 -8.47 22.12 23.86
C ILE A 113 -8.30 20.59 23.91
N GLY A 114 -8.95 19.92 24.86
CA GLY A 114 -8.82 18.46 25.04
C GLY A 114 -9.07 17.64 23.77
N CYS A 115 -10.04 18.01 22.93
CA CYS A 115 -10.30 17.35 21.65
C CYS A 115 -9.21 17.61 20.60
N GLN A 116 -8.67 18.83 20.54
CA GLN A 116 -7.53 19.17 19.67
C GLN A 116 -6.31 18.35 20.09
N LYS A 117 -6.03 18.26 21.40
CA LYS A 117 -4.96 17.41 21.94
C LYS A 117 -5.12 15.94 21.55
N LYS A 118 -6.34 15.39 21.66
CA LYS A 118 -6.62 14.01 21.25
C LYS A 118 -6.31 13.78 19.77
N ARG A 119 -6.76 14.67 18.88
CA ARG A 119 -6.47 14.55 17.44
C ARG A 119 -4.97 14.64 17.15
N TYR A 120 -4.27 15.54 17.82
CA TYR A 120 -2.82 15.68 17.69
C TYR A 120 -2.08 14.38 18.07
N LEU A 121 -2.44 13.79 19.22
CA LEU A 121 -1.83 12.52 19.65
C LEU A 121 -2.15 11.37 18.69
N GLN A 122 -3.38 11.29 18.17
CA GLN A 122 -3.75 10.31 17.15
C GLN A 122 -2.94 10.47 15.86
N GLN A 123 -2.69 11.71 15.42
CA GLN A 123 -1.82 11.96 14.27
C GLN A 123 -0.39 11.49 14.50
N LEU A 124 0.14 11.68 15.72
CA LEU A 124 1.46 11.15 16.07
C LEU A 124 1.49 9.61 16.03
N GLU A 125 0.45 8.95 16.53
CA GLU A 125 0.31 7.49 16.45
C GLU A 125 0.28 7.00 14.98
N TYR A 126 -0.44 7.70 14.10
CA TYR A 126 -0.44 7.39 12.67
C TYR A 126 0.94 7.60 12.04
N CYS A 127 1.61 8.71 12.33
CA CYS A 127 2.95 8.97 11.80
C CYS A 127 3.96 7.91 12.24
N THR A 128 3.96 7.54 13.52
CA THR A 128 4.87 6.53 14.06
C THR A 128 4.64 5.15 13.44
N THR A 129 3.37 4.75 13.25
CA THR A 129 3.02 3.48 12.61
C THR A 129 3.39 3.45 11.12
N ILE A 130 3.13 4.53 10.37
CA ILE A 130 3.52 4.63 8.95
C ILE A 130 5.04 4.49 8.79
N VAL A 131 5.82 5.23 9.58
CA VAL A 131 7.28 5.17 9.52
C VAL A 131 7.79 3.78 9.85
N LYS A 132 7.21 3.11 10.86
CA LYS A 132 7.54 1.72 11.20
C LYS A 132 7.31 0.78 10.01
N TYR A 133 6.14 0.82 9.40
CA TYR A 133 5.82 -0.08 8.28
C TYR A 133 6.66 0.20 7.03
N LEU A 134 7.01 1.46 6.75
CA LEU A 134 7.91 1.78 5.65
C LEU A 134 9.31 1.19 5.87
N LYS A 135 9.81 1.20 7.11
CA LYS A 135 11.08 0.54 7.44
C LYS A 135 11.01 -0.97 7.23
N GLU A 136 9.97 -1.62 7.75
CA GLU A 136 9.77 -3.06 7.59
C GLU A 136 9.68 -3.48 6.11
N ILE A 137 9.00 -2.69 5.28
CA ILE A 137 8.90 -2.95 3.84
C ILE A 137 10.27 -2.82 3.16
N ASN A 138 11.03 -1.77 3.49
CA ASN A 138 12.35 -1.55 2.91
C ASN A 138 13.33 -2.66 3.31
N GLU A 139 13.35 -3.05 4.58
CA GLU A 139 14.16 -4.16 5.09
C GLU A 139 13.79 -5.49 4.40
N ALA A 140 12.50 -5.75 4.17
CA ALA A 140 12.06 -6.94 3.44
C ALA A 140 12.51 -6.94 1.98
N GLN A 141 12.54 -5.79 1.31
CA GLN A 141 13.05 -5.66 -0.06
C GLN A 141 14.56 -5.89 -0.10
N GLU A 142 15.31 -5.24 0.79
CA GLU A 142 16.77 -5.36 0.88
C GLU A 142 17.19 -6.81 1.15
N THR A 143 16.55 -7.47 2.12
CA THR A 143 16.83 -8.88 2.45
C THR A 143 16.52 -9.81 1.27
N THR A 144 15.44 -9.59 0.54
CA THR A 144 15.11 -10.39 -0.66
C THR A 144 16.17 -10.24 -1.74
N VAL A 145 16.65 -9.01 -1.98
CA VAL A 145 17.72 -8.74 -2.95
C VAL A 145 19.03 -9.40 -2.50
N HIS A 146 19.37 -9.28 -1.22
CA HIS A 146 20.58 -9.87 -0.64
C HIS A 146 20.58 -11.39 -0.77
N VAL A 147 19.49 -12.06 -0.39
CA VAL A 147 19.37 -13.53 -0.50
C VAL A 147 19.49 -13.98 -1.96
N ALA A 148 18.88 -13.27 -2.91
CA ALA A 148 19.01 -13.59 -4.33
C ALA A 148 20.47 -13.45 -4.82
N GLN A 149 21.18 -12.41 -4.39
CA GLN A 149 22.60 -12.21 -4.70
C GLN A 149 23.47 -13.31 -4.10
N GLU A 150 23.27 -13.67 -2.83
CA GLU A 150 23.98 -14.76 -2.16
C GLU A 150 23.76 -16.10 -2.87
N GLU A 151 22.52 -16.42 -3.26
CA GLU A 151 22.24 -17.63 -4.03
C GLU A 151 22.97 -17.66 -5.38
N GLU A 152 23.03 -16.53 -6.08
CA GLU A 152 23.78 -16.42 -7.34
C GLU A 152 25.28 -16.59 -7.12
N GLU A 153 25.84 -16.00 -6.07
CA GLU A 153 27.25 -16.14 -5.71
C GLU A 153 27.59 -17.57 -5.34
N ILE A 154 26.73 -18.25 -4.58
CA ILE A 154 26.87 -19.68 -4.26
C ILE A 154 26.82 -20.51 -5.54
N LYS A 155 25.85 -20.26 -6.43
CA LYS A 155 25.75 -20.95 -7.73
C LYS A 155 27.01 -20.75 -8.57
N LYS A 156 27.53 -19.52 -8.63
CA LYS A 156 28.79 -19.17 -9.33
C LYS A 156 29.99 -19.91 -8.72
N ARG A 157 30.13 -19.91 -7.40
CA ARG A 157 31.21 -20.62 -6.67
C ARG A 157 31.16 -22.12 -6.91
N VAL A 158 29.96 -22.72 -6.84
CA VAL A 158 29.77 -24.15 -7.13
C VAL A 158 30.09 -24.45 -8.59
N ALA A 159 29.69 -23.60 -9.54
CA ALA A 159 30.01 -23.77 -10.95
C ALA A 159 31.51 -23.67 -11.22
N SER A 160 32.23 -22.72 -10.60
CA SER A 160 33.68 -22.60 -10.74
C SER A 160 34.46 -23.75 -10.10
N GLY A 161 33.90 -24.35 -9.04
CA GLY A 161 34.49 -25.52 -8.38
C GLY A 161 34.23 -26.84 -9.11
N LYS A 162 33.30 -26.89 -10.07
CA LYS A 162 33.02 -28.11 -10.84
C LYS A 162 34.15 -28.37 -11.82
N PHE A 163 34.58 -29.64 -11.87
CA PHE A 163 35.51 -30.10 -12.90
C PHE A 163 34.90 -29.98 -14.30
N LYS A 164 35.76 -29.84 -15.31
CA LYS A 164 35.38 -29.87 -16.71
C LYS A 164 34.62 -31.17 -17.00
N GLN A 165 33.51 -31.08 -17.73
CA GLN A 165 32.81 -32.27 -18.21
C GLN A 165 33.69 -33.01 -19.20
N LYS A 166 33.90 -34.31 -18.99
CA LYS A 166 34.61 -35.20 -19.92
C LYS A 166 33.61 -36.04 -20.73
N GLY A 167 33.99 -36.46 -21.94
CA GLY A 167 33.23 -37.46 -22.73
C GLY A 167 32.54 -36.91 -23.98
N ILE A 168 31.27 -37.29 -24.20
CA ILE A 168 30.50 -37.03 -25.45
C ILE A 168 30.42 -35.54 -25.82
N SER A 169 30.48 -34.64 -24.83
CA SER A 169 30.49 -33.18 -25.04
C SER A 169 31.79 -32.62 -25.62
N GLU A 170 32.93 -33.31 -25.45
CA GLU A 170 34.20 -32.94 -26.06
C GLU A 170 34.38 -33.58 -27.45
N LEU A 171 33.65 -34.65 -27.72
CA LEU A 171 33.65 -35.34 -29.01
C LEU A 171 32.75 -34.57 -29.98
N LYS A 172 33.35 -33.82 -30.91
CA LYS A 172 32.69 -33.20 -32.08
C LYS A 172 32.17 -34.27 -33.05
N ILE A 173 31.35 -35.20 -32.59
CA ILE A 173 30.69 -36.18 -33.45
C ILE A 173 29.59 -35.40 -34.16
N HIS A 174 29.71 -35.34 -35.49
CA HIS A 174 28.78 -34.67 -36.39
C HIS A 174 27.35 -35.19 -36.15
N GLN A 175 26.52 -34.43 -35.42
CA GLN A 175 25.11 -34.76 -35.26
C GLN A 175 24.42 -34.48 -36.61
N PRO A 176 23.90 -35.49 -37.33
CA PRO A 176 23.15 -35.23 -38.55
C PRO A 176 21.91 -34.41 -38.18
N THR A 177 21.84 -33.21 -38.75
CA THR A 177 20.78 -32.23 -38.59
C THR A 177 19.39 -32.86 -38.69
N GLN A 178 18.56 -32.73 -37.65
CA GLN A 178 17.12 -33.08 -37.65
C GLN A 178 16.28 -32.14 -38.55
N ALA A 179 16.88 -31.49 -39.54
CA ALA A 179 16.25 -30.51 -40.45
C ALA A 179 15.32 -31.15 -41.51
N LYS A 180 14.85 -32.39 -41.33
CA LYS A 180 14.00 -33.11 -42.29
C LYS A 180 12.62 -33.55 -41.78
N LYS A 181 12.25 -33.26 -40.53
CA LYS A 181 10.97 -33.73 -39.97
C LYS A 181 9.77 -32.78 -40.13
N THR A 182 9.94 -31.62 -40.76
CA THR A 182 8.86 -30.67 -41.05
C THR A 182 8.39 -30.66 -42.51
N ALA A 183 8.81 -31.63 -43.33
CA ALA A 183 8.43 -31.70 -44.76
C ALA A 183 7.43 -32.81 -45.10
N GLU A 184 7.07 -33.70 -44.16
CA GLU A 184 6.13 -34.79 -44.42
C GLU A 184 5.23 -34.96 -43.18
N THR A 185 4.12 -34.22 -43.13
CA THR A 185 2.71 -34.64 -42.89
C THR A 185 1.87 -33.39 -42.62
#